data_AF-A0A8S4P496-F1
#
_entry.id   AF-A0A8S4P496-F1
#
_cell.length_a   1.000
_cell.length_b   1.000
_cell.length_c   1.000
_cell.angle_alpha   90.00
_cell.angle_beta   90.00
_cell.angle_gamma   90.00
#
_symmetry.space_group_name_H-M   'P 1'
#
loop_
_entity.id
_entity.type
_entity.pdbx_description
1 polymer ?
#
loop_
_entity_poly.entity_id
_entity_poly.type
_entity_poly.pdbx_seq_one_letter_code
_entity_poly.pdbx_strand_id
1 'polypeptide(L)'
;MSSNKGAILDDASEAGGYPPNTAHYKANQVGTVPLGVVVNQPQAVPPMGGVNQTVIIQQSGGKTWSTTLCSCTSDMESCCLVALCGPCYECWFHSKNNESCCTPICVPGATIALRTKIRTQHNIMGSIIDDCCVVCCCNPCALCQMKREYDIIQREQVVTTVTTSTMQDYQY
;
A
#
# COMPACT_ATOMS: atom_id res chain seq x y z
N MET A 1 -28.26 60.31 -37.67
CA MET A 1 -29.48 60.68 -36.91
C MET A 1 -29.56 59.69 -35.76
N SER A 2 -29.41 60.12 -34.51
CA SER A 2 -30.47 60.67 -33.62
C SER A 2 -31.51 59.62 -33.21
N SER A 3 -31.85 59.42 -31.93
CA SER A 3 -31.47 60.16 -30.70
C SER A 3 -31.46 59.25 -29.45
N ASN A 4 -31.01 59.81 -28.32
CA ASN A 4 -30.92 59.18 -26.98
C ASN A 4 -32.10 59.65 -26.05
N LYS A 5 -32.18 59.10 -24.81
CA LYS A 5 -33.14 59.31 -23.68
C LYS A 5 -34.36 58.37 -23.71
N GLY A 6 -34.87 57.83 -22.59
CA GLY A 6 -34.47 57.81 -21.16
C GLY A 6 -34.91 56.48 -20.50
N ALA A 7 -34.44 56.02 -19.33
CA ALA A 7 -34.53 56.61 -17.97
C ALA A 7 -36.00 56.65 -17.46
N ILE A 8 -36.41 56.19 -16.26
CA ILE A 8 -35.74 56.02 -14.93
C ILE A 8 -36.28 54.79 -14.13
N LEU A 9 -35.47 54.33 -13.17
CA LEU A 9 -35.67 53.52 -11.93
C LEU A 9 -37.09 53.49 -11.30
N ASP A 10 -37.53 52.54 -10.45
CA ASP A 10 -37.15 51.15 -10.03
C ASP A 10 -38.47 50.45 -9.56
N ASP A 11 -38.68 49.40 -8.73
CA ASP A 11 -38.04 48.61 -7.64
C ASP A 11 -38.62 47.15 -7.69
N ALA A 12 -38.21 46.06 -7.00
CA ALA A 12 -37.10 45.66 -6.10
C ALA A 12 -37.55 44.91 -4.79
N SER A 13 -38.18 43.72 -4.89
CA SER A 13 -38.38 42.76 -3.78
C SER A 13 -38.50 41.30 -4.29
N GLU A 14 -37.49 40.43 -4.20
CA GLU A 14 -37.05 39.58 -3.06
C GLU A 14 -38.03 38.45 -2.63
N ALA A 15 -37.59 37.25 -2.21
CA ALA A 15 -36.22 36.78 -1.88
C ALA A 15 -35.95 35.31 -2.30
N GLY A 16 -34.70 34.83 -2.15
CA GLY A 16 -34.39 33.39 -2.27
C GLY A 16 -32.92 33.00 -2.55
N GLY A 17 -32.04 33.93 -2.88
CA GLY A 17 -30.63 33.64 -3.21
C GLY A 17 -29.74 33.41 -1.97
N TYR A 18 -28.83 32.44 -2.04
CA TYR A 18 -27.75 32.28 -1.05
C TYR A 18 -26.75 33.45 -1.14
N PRO A 19 -26.29 34.03 -0.01
CA PRO A 19 -25.42 35.20 -0.03
C PRO A 19 -23.95 34.87 -0.35
N PRO A 20 -23.22 35.76 -1.04
CA PRO A 20 -21.76 35.65 -1.17
C PRO A 20 -21.10 35.96 0.18
N ASN A 21 -20.28 35.04 0.69
CA ASN A 21 -19.59 35.19 1.97
C ASN A 21 -18.48 36.25 1.90
N THR A 22 -18.86 37.51 2.12
CA THR A 22 -17.94 38.66 2.10
C THR A 22 -17.28 38.86 3.47
N ALA A 23 -16.63 37.80 3.97
CA ALA A 23 -15.87 37.85 5.22
C ALA A 23 -14.61 38.73 5.04
N HIS A 24 -14.68 39.97 5.53
CA HIS A 24 -13.51 40.85 5.67
C HIS A 24 -12.47 40.20 6.59
N TYR A 25 -11.48 39.51 6.01
CA TYR A 25 -10.31 39.09 6.76
C TYR A 25 -9.48 40.32 7.11
N LYS A 26 -9.32 40.61 8.41
CA LYS A 26 -8.29 41.55 8.85
C LYS A 26 -6.95 40.87 8.63
N ALA A 27 -6.12 41.42 7.73
CA ALA A 27 -4.76 40.97 7.55
C ALA A 27 -3.95 41.16 8.84
N ASN A 28 -3.75 40.09 9.59
CA ASN A 28 -2.89 40.11 10.76
C ASN A 28 -1.44 40.20 10.28
N GLN A 29 -0.69 41.20 10.76
CA GLN A 29 0.70 41.41 10.32
C GLN A 29 1.62 40.39 10.99
N VAL A 30 1.70 39.20 10.41
CA VAL A 30 2.67 38.17 10.80
C VAL A 30 4.07 38.70 10.50
N GLY A 31 4.81 39.05 11.54
CA GLY A 31 6.21 39.47 11.42
C GLY A 31 7.03 38.36 10.75
N THR A 32 7.84 38.74 9.75
CA THR A 32 8.64 37.80 8.98
C THR A 32 9.77 37.22 9.82
N VAL A 33 9.54 36.08 10.46
CA VAL A 33 10.63 35.19 10.86
C VAL A 33 11.32 34.69 9.59
N PRO A 34 12.65 34.88 9.43
CA PRO A 34 13.34 34.38 8.24
C PRO A 34 13.28 32.86 8.22
N LEU A 35 12.89 32.28 7.08
CA LEU A 35 12.94 30.84 6.85
C LEU A 35 14.39 30.38 6.73
N GLY A 36 15.03 30.18 7.89
CA GLY A 36 16.31 29.50 8.03
C GLY A 36 16.18 28.04 7.65
N VAL A 37 16.20 27.74 6.35
CA VAL A 37 16.28 26.37 5.84
C VAL A 37 17.59 25.78 6.34
N VAL A 38 17.51 24.76 7.20
CA VAL A 38 18.69 24.04 7.69
C VAL A 38 19.18 23.12 6.57
N VAL A 39 19.99 23.66 5.66
CA VAL A 39 20.59 22.92 4.53
C VAL A 39 21.77 22.05 5.01
N ASN A 40 21.51 21.15 5.97
CA ASN A 40 22.37 20.00 6.24
C ASN A 40 21.96 18.81 5.36
N GLN A 41 21.93 19.06 4.05
CA GLN A 41 22.02 17.98 3.07
C GLN A 41 23.40 17.32 3.23
N PRO A 42 23.52 15.98 3.23
CA PRO A 42 24.82 15.32 3.32
C PRO A 42 25.70 15.80 2.16
N GLN A 43 26.78 16.51 2.47
CA GLN A 43 27.63 17.13 1.47
C GLN A 43 28.34 16.04 0.67
N ALA A 44 28.36 16.20 -0.66
CA ALA A 44 29.14 15.34 -1.53
C ALA A 44 30.63 15.53 -1.22
N VAL A 45 31.23 14.55 -0.55
CA VAL A 45 32.67 14.54 -0.26
C VAL A 45 33.41 14.52 -1.61
N PRO A 46 34.37 15.41 -1.87
CA PRO A 46 35.13 15.38 -3.12
C PRO A 46 35.86 14.03 -3.23
N PRO A 47 35.81 13.35 -4.38
CA PRO A 47 36.30 11.97 -4.51
C PRO A 47 37.83 11.91 -4.42
N MET A 48 38.35 11.60 -3.24
CA MET A 48 39.77 11.29 -3.03
C MET A 48 40.12 9.94 -3.67
N GLY A 49 40.43 9.93 -4.97
CA GLY A 49 41.06 8.80 -5.67
C GLY A 49 40.28 7.47 -5.64
N GLY A 50 38.97 7.52 -5.37
CA GLY A 50 38.14 6.32 -5.23
C GLY A 50 38.01 5.54 -6.53
N VAL A 51 38.22 4.22 -6.45
CA VAL A 51 37.96 3.28 -7.55
C VAL A 51 36.51 3.43 -8.04
N ASN A 52 36.28 3.33 -9.35
CA ASN A 52 34.94 3.31 -9.95
C ASN A 52 34.14 2.08 -9.52
N GLN A 53 33.60 2.10 -8.31
CA GLN A 53 32.68 1.10 -7.79
C GLN A 53 31.31 1.34 -8.39
N THR A 54 31.07 0.79 -9.59
CA THR A 54 29.72 0.54 -10.07
C THR A 54 29.01 -0.35 -9.06
N VAL A 55 28.15 0.24 -8.23
CA VAL A 55 27.24 -0.49 -7.35
C VAL A 55 26.26 -1.24 -8.22
N ILE A 56 26.59 -2.50 -8.53
CA ILE A 56 25.67 -3.41 -9.20
C ILE A 56 24.54 -3.66 -8.20
N ILE A 57 23.41 -2.99 -8.37
CA ILE A 57 22.18 -3.36 -7.68
C ILE A 57 21.77 -4.70 -8.26
N GLN A 58 22.27 -5.77 -7.65
CA GLN A 58 21.85 -7.13 -7.94
C GLN A 58 20.41 -7.27 -7.43
N GLN A 59 19.47 -6.83 -8.27
CA GLN A 59 18.08 -7.23 -8.18
C GLN A 59 18.09 -8.76 -8.18
N SER A 60 17.88 -9.35 -7.01
CA SER A 60 17.74 -10.78 -6.86
C SER A 60 16.57 -11.21 -7.74
N GLY A 61 16.87 -11.92 -8.82
CA GLY A 61 15.88 -12.35 -9.80
C GLY A 61 14.71 -12.98 -9.07
N GLY A 62 13.54 -12.34 -9.17
CA GLY A 62 12.44 -12.60 -8.24
C GLY A 62 12.05 -14.08 -8.27
N LYS A 63 11.72 -14.62 -7.10
CA LYS A 63 11.27 -16.02 -7.03
C LYS A 63 9.86 -16.15 -7.62
N THR A 64 9.47 -17.34 -8.05
CA THR A 64 8.06 -17.62 -8.32
C THR A 64 7.32 -17.89 -7.01
N TRP A 65 5.98 -17.95 -7.06
CA TRP A 65 5.21 -18.60 -6.01
C TRP A 65 5.73 -20.02 -5.81
N SER A 66 5.83 -20.45 -4.55
CA SER A 66 6.41 -21.73 -4.16
C SER A 66 5.48 -22.91 -4.48
N THR A 67 4.20 -22.63 -4.76
CA THR A 67 3.18 -23.61 -5.16
C THR A 67 2.24 -23.05 -6.23
N THR A 68 1.61 -23.94 -7.00
CA THR A 68 0.63 -23.55 -8.02
C THR A 68 -0.68 -23.06 -7.39
N LEU A 69 -1.49 -22.33 -8.17
CA LEU A 69 -2.72 -21.70 -7.69
C LEU A 69 -3.74 -22.75 -7.20
N CYS A 70 -4.01 -23.77 -8.02
CA CYS A 70 -5.09 -24.73 -7.80
C CYS A 70 -4.68 -26.00 -7.02
N SER A 71 -3.66 -25.94 -6.15
CA SER A 71 -3.30 -27.06 -5.25
C SER A 71 -4.29 -27.21 -4.08
N CYS A 72 -5.60 -27.13 -4.34
CA CYS A 72 -6.64 -27.12 -3.29
C CYS A 72 -6.70 -28.42 -2.48
N THR A 73 -6.22 -29.53 -3.03
CA THR A 73 -6.05 -30.81 -2.33
C THR A 73 -4.90 -30.82 -1.32
N SER A 74 -3.94 -29.90 -1.43
CA SER A 74 -2.82 -29.76 -0.48
C SER A 74 -3.22 -29.04 0.81
N ASP A 75 -4.25 -28.20 0.78
CA ASP A 75 -4.74 -27.41 1.92
C ASP A 75 -6.27 -27.51 2.02
N MET A 76 -6.79 -28.73 1.95
CA MET A 76 -8.24 -29.00 1.95
C MET A 76 -8.95 -28.28 3.11
N GLU A 77 -8.34 -28.23 4.29
CA GLU A 77 -8.85 -27.48 5.44
C GLU A 77 -9.02 -25.99 5.13
N SER A 78 -8.00 -25.30 4.60
CA SER A 78 -8.08 -23.88 4.28
C SER A 78 -9.11 -23.60 3.18
N CYS A 79 -9.14 -24.42 2.12
CA CYS A 79 -10.09 -24.19 1.03
C CYS A 79 -11.54 -24.53 1.44
N CYS A 80 -11.76 -25.50 2.35
CA CYS A 80 -13.05 -25.72 3.00
C CYS A 80 -13.43 -24.57 3.94
N LEU A 81 -12.51 -24.02 4.74
CA LEU A 81 -12.79 -22.88 5.60
C LEU A 81 -13.17 -21.62 4.81
N VAL A 82 -12.53 -21.37 3.66
CA VAL A 82 -12.94 -20.30 2.73
C VAL A 82 -14.32 -20.58 2.13
N ALA A 83 -14.63 -21.82 1.77
CA ALA A 83 -15.95 -22.19 1.25
C ALA A 83 -17.07 -22.11 2.29
N LEU A 84 -16.76 -22.33 3.58
CA LEU A 84 -17.73 -22.29 4.69
C LEU A 84 -17.90 -20.89 5.29
N CYS A 85 -16.83 -20.11 5.45
CA CYS A 85 -16.89 -18.69 5.79
C CYS A 85 -15.67 -17.91 5.26
N GLY A 86 -15.70 -17.56 3.98
CA GLY A 86 -14.72 -16.68 3.34
C GLY A 86 -14.40 -15.40 4.14
N PRO A 87 -15.39 -14.62 4.60
CA PRO A 87 -15.15 -13.40 5.39
C PRO A 87 -14.44 -13.67 6.73
N CYS A 88 -14.73 -14.79 7.39
CA CYS A 88 -14.04 -15.21 8.61
C CYS A 88 -12.56 -15.52 8.31
N TYR A 89 -12.32 -16.25 7.22
CA TYR A 89 -10.98 -16.63 6.80
C TYR A 89 -10.15 -15.42 6.34
N GLU A 90 -10.71 -14.52 5.54
CA GLU A 90 -10.02 -13.30 5.12
C GLU A 90 -9.73 -12.38 6.32
N CYS A 91 -10.67 -12.20 7.25
CA CYS A 91 -10.42 -11.46 8.52
C CYS A 91 -9.21 -12.05 9.29
N TRP A 92 -9.17 -13.37 9.45
CA TRP A 92 -8.05 -14.07 10.10
C TRP A 92 -6.74 -13.91 9.32
N PHE A 93 -6.76 -14.08 7.99
CA PHE A 93 -5.56 -14.03 7.16
C PHE A 93 -5.00 -12.61 7.01
N HIS A 94 -5.86 -11.59 6.92
CA HIS A 94 -5.47 -10.19 7.02
C HIS A 94 -4.81 -9.91 8.39
N SER A 95 -5.40 -10.37 9.49
CA SER A 95 -4.80 -10.25 10.83
C SER A 95 -3.39 -10.89 10.91
N LYS A 96 -3.18 -12.08 10.33
CA LYS A 96 -1.85 -12.72 10.23
C LYS A 96 -0.85 -11.93 9.37
N ASN A 97 -1.31 -11.08 8.47
CA ASN A 97 -0.48 -10.21 7.64
C ASN A 97 -0.41 -8.76 8.16
N ASN A 98 -0.75 -8.53 9.44
CA ASN A 98 -0.76 -7.22 10.10
C ASN A 98 -1.71 -6.20 9.46
N GLU A 99 -2.87 -6.67 8.98
CA GLU A 99 -3.99 -5.85 8.50
C GLU A 99 -5.20 -6.00 9.45
N SER A 100 -6.16 -5.07 9.41
CA SER A 100 -7.36 -5.19 10.24
C SER A 100 -8.29 -6.32 9.77
N CYS A 101 -9.03 -6.95 10.70
CA CYS A 101 -10.08 -7.93 10.38
C CYS A 101 -11.17 -7.34 9.44
N CYS A 102 -11.44 -6.04 9.54
CA CYS A 102 -12.43 -5.35 8.73
C CYS A 102 -11.94 -5.01 7.32
N THR A 103 -10.63 -5.07 7.04
CA THR A 103 -10.02 -4.72 5.74
C THR A 103 -10.71 -5.42 4.55
N PRO A 104 -10.91 -6.76 4.53
CA PRO A 104 -11.60 -7.45 3.44
C PRO A 104 -13.07 -7.02 3.23
N ILE A 105 -13.73 -6.50 4.26
CA ILE A 105 -15.13 -6.08 4.22
C ILE A 105 -15.26 -4.60 3.81
N CYS A 106 -14.35 -3.76 4.27
CA CYS A 106 -14.43 -2.30 4.13
C CYS A 106 -13.58 -1.72 3.00
N VAL A 107 -12.60 -2.46 2.44
CA VAL A 107 -11.67 -1.96 1.42
C VAL A 107 -11.87 -2.74 0.11
N PRO A 108 -12.41 -2.12 -0.96
CA PRO A 108 -12.51 -2.74 -2.27
C PRO A 108 -11.14 -3.22 -2.77
N GLY A 109 -11.06 -4.50 -3.16
CA GLY A 109 -9.80 -5.10 -3.63
C GLY A 109 -8.79 -5.46 -2.53
N ALA A 110 -9.19 -5.47 -1.25
CA ALA A 110 -8.34 -5.86 -0.11
C ALA A 110 -7.51 -7.14 -0.36
N THR A 111 -8.12 -8.21 -0.89
CA THR A 111 -7.43 -9.47 -1.18
C THR A 111 -6.37 -9.33 -2.28
N ILE A 112 -6.58 -8.43 -3.24
CA ILE A 112 -5.60 -8.10 -4.31
C ILE A 112 -4.44 -7.30 -3.73
N ALA A 113 -4.74 -6.33 -2.86
CA ALA A 113 -3.74 -5.55 -2.13
C ALA A 113 -2.90 -6.44 -1.21
N LEU A 114 -3.52 -7.41 -0.53
CA LEU A 114 -2.84 -8.40 0.30
C LEU A 114 -1.95 -9.33 -0.55
N ARG A 115 -2.43 -9.81 -1.70
CA ARG A 115 -1.61 -10.60 -2.63
C ARG A 115 -0.41 -9.81 -3.14
N THR A 116 -0.62 -8.55 -3.53
CA THR A 116 0.43 -7.61 -3.93
C THR A 116 1.44 -7.39 -2.79
N LYS A 117 0.97 -7.23 -1.55
CA LYS A 117 1.78 -7.05 -0.34
C LYS A 117 2.69 -8.25 -0.10
N ILE A 118 2.12 -9.46 0.01
CA ILE A 118 2.86 -10.72 0.16
C ILE A 118 3.86 -10.89 -0.98
N ARG A 119 3.42 -10.72 -2.23
CA ARG A 119 4.25 -10.86 -3.42
C ARG A 119 5.45 -9.90 -3.40
N THR A 120 5.25 -8.65 -2.98
CA THR A 120 6.31 -7.64 -2.90
C THR A 120 7.26 -7.87 -1.73
N GLN A 121 6.74 -8.19 -0.54
CA GLN A 121 7.55 -8.41 0.66
C GLN A 121 8.46 -9.64 0.57
N HIS A 122 8.10 -10.64 -0.26
CA HIS A 122 8.86 -11.88 -0.42
C HIS A 122 9.56 -11.99 -1.78
N ASN A 123 9.73 -10.85 -2.47
CA ASN A 123 10.40 -10.72 -3.77
C ASN A 123 9.92 -11.74 -4.83
N ILE A 124 8.60 -11.92 -4.91
CA ILE A 124 7.94 -12.82 -5.85
C ILE A 124 7.62 -12.05 -7.15
N MET A 125 7.89 -12.65 -8.31
CA MET A 125 7.61 -12.03 -9.61
C MET A 125 6.10 -11.94 -9.90
N GLY A 126 5.71 -10.87 -10.60
CA GLY A 126 4.35 -10.60 -11.04
C GLY A 126 4.00 -9.11 -10.93
N SER A 127 2.78 -8.77 -11.31
CA SER A 127 2.23 -7.41 -11.31
C SER A 127 0.87 -7.34 -10.61
N ILE A 128 0.41 -6.12 -10.31
CA ILE A 128 -0.89 -5.89 -9.68
C ILE A 128 -2.05 -6.37 -10.58
N ILE A 129 -1.89 -6.36 -11.91
CA ILE A 129 -2.90 -6.90 -12.81
C ILE A 129 -2.93 -8.44 -12.81
N ASP A 130 -1.78 -9.12 -12.62
CA ASP A 130 -1.74 -10.57 -12.38
C ASP A 130 -2.40 -10.91 -11.03
N ASP A 131 -2.10 -10.13 -9.99
CA ASP A 131 -2.70 -10.26 -8.65
C ASP A 131 -4.23 -10.11 -8.72
N CYS A 132 -4.72 -9.13 -9.51
CA CYS A 132 -6.13 -8.90 -9.77
C CYS A 132 -6.77 -10.07 -10.53
N CYS A 133 -6.23 -10.45 -11.70
CA CYS A 133 -6.75 -11.52 -12.53
C CYS A 133 -6.84 -12.87 -11.79
N VAL A 134 -5.85 -13.18 -10.93
CA VAL A 134 -5.86 -14.40 -10.11
C VAL A 134 -6.99 -14.38 -9.07
N VAL A 135 -7.17 -13.26 -8.35
CA VAL A 135 -8.24 -13.13 -7.34
C VAL A 135 -9.63 -13.11 -7.99
N CYS A 136 -9.79 -12.44 -9.14
CA CYS A 136 -11.06 -12.42 -9.88
C CYS A 136 -11.40 -13.78 -10.53
N CYS A 137 -10.40 -14.57 -10.92
CA CYS A 137 -10.62 -15.91 -11.49
C CYS A 137 -10.96 -16.95 -10.41
N CYS A 138 -10.23 -16.97 -9.30
CA CYS A 138 -10.54 -17.83 -8.15
C CYS A 138 -9.95 -17.27 -6.85
N ASN A 139 -10.69 -16.38 -6.18
CA ASN A 139 -10.34 -15.86 -4.84
C ASN A 139 -10.00 -17.00 -3.84
N PRO A 140 -10.77 -18.11 -3.73
CA PRO A 140 -10.41 -19.20 -2.82
C PRO A 140 -9.08 -19.87 -3.14
N CYS A 141 -8.78 -20.08 -4.44
CA CYS A 141 -7.50 -20.63 -4.87
C CYS A 141 -6.36 -19.66 -4.53
N ALA A 142 -6.57 -18.35 -4.70
CA ALA A 142 -5.62 -17.31 -4.38
C ALA A 142 -5.33 -17.25 -2.86
N LEU A 143 -6.38 -17.33 -2.01
CA LEU A 143 -6.25 -17.42 -0.56
C LEU A 143 -5.47 -18.66 -0.14
N CYS A 144 -5.82 -19.84 -0.65
CA CYS A 144 -5.08 -21.07 -0.36
C CYS A 144 -3.61 -20.99 -0.83
N GLN A 145 -3.33 -20.39 -1.99
CA GLN A 145 -1.94 -20.17 -2.47
C GLN A 145 -1.16 -19.22 -1.54
N MET A 146 -1.76 -18.09 -1.13
CA MET A 146 -1.11 -17.14 -0.22
C MET A 146 -0.87 -17.75 1.17
N LYS A 147 -1.78 -18.61 1.65
CA LYS A 147 -1.60 -19.36 2.90
C LYS A 147 -0.46 -20.37 2.81
N ARG A 148 -0.33 -21.12 1.70
CA ARG A 148 0.83 -22.01 1.46
C ARG A 148 2.14 -21.24 1.50
N GLU A 149 2.19 -20.10 0.82
CA GLU A 149 3.37 -19.24 0.77
C GLU A 149 3.75 -18.72 2.17
N TYR A 150 2.78 -18.21 2.93
CA TYR A 150 2.94 -17.78 4.32
C TYR A 150 3.51 -18.91 5.20
N ASP A 151 2.95 -20.12 5.14
CA ASP A 151 3.42 -21.27 5.91
C ASP A 151 4.86 -21.68 5.59
N ILE A 152 5.26 -21.62 4.31
CA ILE A 152 6.63 -21.92 3.87
C ILE A 152 7.60 -20.90 4.46
N ILE A 153 7.31 -19.60 4.32
CA ILE A 153 8.15 -18.51 4.81
C ILE A 153 8.28 -18.55 6.34
N GLN A 154 7.21 -18.87 7.07
CA GLN A 154 7.27 -19.04 8.53
C GLN A 154 8.20 -20.19 8.94
N ARG A 155 8.22 -21.31 8.19
CA ARG A 155 9.14 -22.43 8.44
C ARG A 155 10.58 -22.04 8.15
N GLU A 156 10.84 -21.33 7.05
CA GLU A 156 12.18 -20.83 6.67
C GLU A 156 12.75 -19.86 7.72
N GLN A 157 11.93 -18.96 8.27
CA GLN A 157 12.33 -18.03 9.33
C GLN A 157 12.70 -18.75 10.63
N VAL A 158 11.96 -19.80 11.02
CA VAL A 158 12.29 -20.62 12.21
C VAL A 158 13.63 -21.33 12.02
N VAL A 159 13.87 -21.96 10.87
CA VAL A 159 15.15 -22.64 10.58
C VAL A 159 16.34 -21.67 10.62
N THR A 160 16.18 -20.49 10.01
CA THR A 160 17.23 -19.45 10.00
C THR A 160 17.54 -18.95 11.41
N THR A 161 16.52 -18.76 12.24
CA THR A 161 16.68 -18.31 13.64
C THR A 161 17.43 -19.35 14.46
N VAL A 162 17.00 -20.62 14.41
CA VAL A 162 17.63 -21.72 15.16
C VAL A 162 19.09 -21.93 14.73
N THR A 163 19.36 -21.89 13.43
CA THR A 163 20.73 -22.03 12.90
C THR A 163 21.64 -20.88 13.36
N THR A 164 21.11 -19.66 13.42
CA THR A 164 21.86 -18.50 13.91
C THR A 164 22.21 -18.67 15.40
N SER A 165 21.25 -19.09 16.22
CA SER A 165 21.50 -19.36 17.65
C SER A 165 22.55 -20.47 17.86
N THR A 166 22.42 -21.62 17.17
CA THR A 166 23.41 -22.70 17.33
C THR A 166 24.80 -22.31 16.82
N MET A 167 24.92 -21.44 15.82
CA MET A 167 26.22 -20.87 15.41
C MET A 167 26.83 -19.96 16.48
N GLN A 168 26.03 -19.29 17.33
CA GLN A 168 26.54 -18.53 18.47
C GLN A 168 26.95 -19.44 19.63
N ASP A 169 26.20 -20.52 19.90
CA ASP A 169 26.56 -21.53 20.90
C ASP A 169 27.87 -22.28 20.56
N TYR A 170 28.24 -22.34 19.27
CA TYR A 170 29.53 -22.88 18.79
C TYR A 170 30.68 -21.84 18.77
N GLN A 171 30.52 -20.67 19.40
CA GLN A 171 31.56 -19.61 19.50
C GLN A 171 31.94 -19.26 20.95
N TYR A 172 31.73 -20.19 21.89
CA TYR A 172 32.15 -20.12 23.29
C TYR A 172 32.69 -21.48 23.77
#